data_AF-A0A7S1A5W4-F1
#
_entry.id   AF-A0A7S1A5W4-F1
#
_cell.length_a   1.000
_cell.length_b   1.000
_cell.length_c   1.000
_cell.angle_alpha   90.00
_cell.angle_beta   90.00
_cell.angle_gamma   90.00
#
_symmetry.space_group_name_H-M   'P 1'
#
loop_
_entity.id
_entity.type
_entity.pdbx_description
1 polymer ?
#
loop_
_entity_poly.entity_id
_entity_poly.type
_entity_poly.pdbx_seq_one_letter_code
_entity_poly.pdbx_strand_id
1 'polypeptide(L)'
;FHHLDGACASVLAEESRRLGLPDAMTPTDAKRRLCELAVWGEMPLRELRRECHVRGVLANEPHQMLEELRLTVWTEEYGRLGLPLHSLGLDVVKRVIPHLERVRQASSEELTQELAELDMPAEGDRVSLVECRSFVAIWMEMAFGDLQRECRLKKLNPNVQRCDRLVLVRRLVWARFSTQSVPTCPKFDQSLAPIFEALELQQSASLVEIKQAYRKLALKYHPDKNHGPLQETAAQQFRTIAEAYETLIRTKMCAQRSSDT
;
A
#
# COMPACT_ATOMS: atom_id res chain seq x y z
N PHE A 1 -3.13 -37.96 -6.57
CA PHE A 1 -3.44 -37.70 -7.99
C PHE A 1 -4.87 -38.11 -8.38
N HIS A 2 -5.30 -39.35 -8.15
CA HIS A 2 -6.67 -39.80 -8.53
C HIS A 2 -7.84 -39.02 -7.92
N HIS A 3 -7.67 -38.38 -6.74
CA HIS A 3 -8.73 -37.60 -6.12
C HIS A 3 -8.95 -36.21 -6.76
N LEU A 4 -8.00 -35.71 -7.56
CA LEU A 4 -8.13 -34.43 -8.29
C LEU A 4 -8.64 -34.64 -9.73
N ASP A 5 -8.64 -35.87 -10.22
CA ASP A 5 -9.21 -36.22 -11.53
C ASP A 5 -10.73 -36.37 -11.42
N GLY A 6 -11.46 -35.50 -12.12
CA GLY A 6 -12.92 -35.41 -12.02
C GLY A 6 -13.41 -34.63 -10.80
N ALA A 7 -12.51 -34.02 -10.01
CA ALA A 7 -12.90 -33.17 -8.88
C ALA A 7 -13.76 -31.99 -9.36
N CYS A 8 -14.86 -31.74 -8.66
CA CYS A 8 -15.71 -30.59 -8.92
C CYS A 8 -15.06 -29.29 -8.43
N ALA A 9 -15.55 -28.14 -8.93
CA ALA A 9 -14.96 -26.84 -8.66
C ALA A 9 -14.86 -26.50 -7.15
N SER A 10 -15.81 -26.96 -6.33
CA SER A 10 -15.79 -26.73 -4.88
C SER A 10 -14.65 -27.45 -4.17
N VAL A 11 -14.32 -28.68 -4.58
CA VAL A 11 -13.20 -29.44 -4.03
C VAL A 11 -11.87 -28.78 -4.40
N LEU A 12 -11.72 -28.35 -5.65
CA LEU A 12 -10.53 -27.63 -6.11
C LEU A 12 -10.36 -26.30 -5.36
N ALA A 13 -11.46 -25.58 -5.10
CA ALA A 13 -11.42 -24.34 -4.34
C ALA A 13 -11.08 -24.55 -2.85
N GLU A 14 -11.53 -25.65 -2.25
CA GLU A 14 -11.18 -26.00 -0.87
C GLU A 14 -9.70 -26.37 -0.73
N GLU A 15 -9.19 -27.25 -1.59
CA GLU A 15 -7.76 -27.61 -1.56
C GLU A 15 -6.85 -26.43 -1.91
N SER A 16 -7.29 -25.56 -2.84
CA SER A 16 -6.58 -24.32 -3.15
C SER A 16 -6.52 -23.38 -1.94
N ARG A 17 -7.62 -23.27 -1.17
CA ARG A 17 -7.64 -22.52 0.09
C ARG A 17 -6.71 -23.12 1.12
N ARG A 18 -6.75 -24.44 1.31
CA ARG A 18 -5.87 -25.17 2.24
C ARG A 18 -4.39 -24.96 1.93
N LEU A 19 -4.03 -24.85 0.65
CA LEU A 19 -2.67 -24.62 0.18
C LEU A 19 -2.36 -23.14 -0.10
N GLY A 20 -3.26 -22.23 0.30
CA GLY A 20 -3.09 -20.77 0.25
C GLY A 20 -3.02 -20.15 -1.15
N LEU A 21 -3.42 -20.87 -2.19
CA LEU A 21 -3.51 -20.34 -3.57
C LEU A 21 -4.70 -19.39 -3.73
N PRO A 22 -4.65 -18.34 -4.58
CA PRO A 22 -5.70 -17.31 -4.69
C PRO A 22 -7.10 -17.85 -5.05
N ASP A 23 -8.16 -17.25 -4.50
CA ASP A 23 -9.55 -17.65 -4.77
C ASP A 23 -10.01 -17.30 -6.20
N ALA A 24 -9.38 -16.31 -6.85
CA ALA A 24 -9.75 -15.84 -8.18
C ALA A 24 -9.23 -16.73 -9.34
N MET A 25 -8.61 -17.89 -9.04
CA MET A 25 -8.10 -18.79 -10.06
C MET A 25 -9.21 -19.56 -10.79
N THR A 26 -9.00 -19.86 -12.08
CA THR A 26 -9.89 -20.76 -12.80
C THR A 26 -9.77 -22.19 -12.24
N PRO A 27 -10.82 -23.04 -12.30
CA PRO A 27 -10.72 -24.43 -11.86
C PRO A 27 -9.60 -25.21 -12.56
N THR A 28 -9.33 -24.89 -13.83
CA THR A 28 -8.26 -25.51 -14.62
C THR A 28 -6.88 -25.11 -14.10
N ASP A 29 -6.66 -23.83 -13.78
CA ASP A 29 -5.40 -23.35 -13.21
C ASP A 29 -5.19 -23.88 -11.80
N ALA A 30 -6.24 -23.87 -10.97
CA ALA A 30 -6.25 -24.45 -9.64
C ALA A 30 -5.84 -25.94 -9.69
N LYS A 31 -6.48 -26.74 -10.55
CA LYS A 31 -6.11 -28.15 -10.74
C LYS A 31 -4.65 -28.31 -11.15
N ARG A 32 -4.17 -27.50 -12.10
CA ARG A 32 -2.78 -27.55 -12.56
C ARG A 32 -1.79 -27.34 -11.41
N ARG A 33 -2.03 -26.30 -10.58
CA ARG A 33 -1.16 -25.97 -9.44
C ARG A 33 -1.24 -26.98 -8.31
N LEU A 34 -2.42 -27.49 -8.01
CA LEU A 34 -2.60 -28.57 -7.03
C LEU A 34 -1.86 -29.84 -7.46
N CYS A 35 -1.91 -30.19 -8.75
CA CYS A 35 -1.14 -31.30 -9.28
C CYS A 35 0.37 -31.05 -9.19
N GLU A 36 0.84 -29.86 -9.54
CA GLU A 36 2.25 -29.48 -9.44
C GLU A 36 2.79 -29.60 -8.01
N LEU A 37 2.08 -29.05 -7.02
CA LEU A 37 2.45 -29.16 -5.60
C LEU A 37 2.48 -30.61 -5.12
N ALA A 38 1.51 -31.42 -5.55
CA ALA A 38 1.47 -32.84 -5.22
C ALA A 38 2.61 -33.63 -5.87
N VAL A 39 2.97 -33.31 -7.13
CA VAL A 39 4.11 -33.93 -7.83
C VAL A 39 5.40 -33.68 -7.08
N TRP A 40 5.63 -32.46 -6.59
CA TRP A 40 6.84 -32.17 -5.80
C TRP A 40 6.91 -32.96 -4.51
N GLY A 41 5.78 -33.14 -3.81
CA GLY A 41 5.73 -33.92 -2.56
C GLY A 41 6.15 -35.38 -2.71
N GLU A 42 5.95 -35.97 -3.89
CA GLU A 42 6.30 -37.36 -4.20
C GLU A 42 7.62 -37.49 -5.00
N MET A 43 8.25 -36.36 -5.34
CA MET A 43 9.40 -36.32 -6.24
C MET A 43 10.68 -36.83 -5.54
N PRO A 44 11.53 -37.62 -6.23
CA PRO A 44 12.84 -37.99 -5.72
C PRO A 44 13.70 -36.76 -5.41
N LEU A 45 14.47 -36.81 -4.31
CA LEU A 45 15.32 -35.71 -3.84
C LEU A 45 16.22 -35.07 -4.92
N ARG A 46 16.74 -35.88 -5.84
CA ARG A 46 17.58 -35.41 -6.94
C ARG A 46 16.82 -34.52 -7.91
N GLU A 47 15.60 -34.90 -8.25
CA GLU A 47 14.71 -34.15 -9.15
C GLU A 47 14.18 -32.92 -8.43
N LEU A 48 13.82 -33.04 -7.16
CA LEU A 48 13.37 -31.92 -6.33
C LEU A 48 14.43 -30.82 -6.25
N ARG A 49 15.71 -31.20 -6.07
CA ARG A 49 16.85 -30.26 -6.10
C ARG A 49 17.01 -29.57 -7.46
N ARG A 50 16.76 -30.27 -8.56
CA ARG A 50 16.81 -29.67 -9.91
C ARG A 50 15.70 -28.65 -10.08
N GLU A 51 14.48 -28.98 -9.66
CA GLU A 51 13.36 -28.06 -9.70
C GLU A 51 13.62 -26.82 -8.85
N CYS A 52 14.16 -27.00 -7.63
CA CYS A 52 14.58 -25.90 -6.77
C CYS A 52 15.58 -24.99 -7.46
N HIS A 53 16.60 -25.57 -8.10
CA HIS A 53 17.61 -24.81 -8.83
C HIS A 53 17.01 -24.00 -9.98
N VAL A 54 16.09 -24.60 -10.76
CA VAL A 54 15.39 -23.92 -11.86
C VAL A 54 14.58 -22.73 -11.36
N ARG A 55 13.97 -22.86 -10.18
CA ARG A 55 13.13 -21.81 -9.56
C ARG A 55 13.88 -20.87 -8.60
N GLY A 56 15.20 -21.01 -8.49
CA GLY A 56 16.02 -20.17 -7.62
C GLY A 56 15.83 -20.40 -6.12
N VAL A 57 15.28 -21.55 -5.73
CA VAL A 57 15.14 -21.99 -4.32
C VAL A 57 16.49 -22.45 -3.81
N LEU A 58 16.94 -21.88 -2.69
CA LEU A 58 18.26 -22.12 -2.10
C LEU A 58 18.23 -23.12 -0.93
N ALA A 59 17.05 -23.60 -0.55
CA ALA A 59 16.88 -24.56 0.53
C ALA A 59 17.66 -25.86 0.29
N ASN A 60 18.29 -26.37 1.36
CA ASN A 60 19.07 -27.61 1.32
C ASN A 60 18.32 -28.82 1.90
N GLU A 61 17.40 -28.56 2.82
CA GLU A 61 16.59 -29.59 3.46
C GLU A 61 15.31 -29.88 2.66
N PRO A 62 14.89 -31.15 2.54
CA PRO A 62 13.77 -31.52 1.66
C PRO A 62 12.45 -30.85 2.02
N HIS A 63 12.17 -30.70 3.32
CA HIS A 63 10.97 -30.02 3.80
C HIS A 63 10.98 -28.52 3.45
N GLN A 64 12.14 -27.86 3.56
CA GLN A 64 12.31 -26.45 3.19
C GLN A 64 12.24 -26.25 1.68
N MET A 65 12.76 -27.20 0.89
CA MET A 65 12.63 -27.19 -0.56
C MET A 65 11.16 -27.18 -0.99
N LEU A 66 10.35 -28.09 -0.43
CA LEU A 66 8.92 -28.15 -0.73
C LEU A 66 8.18 -26.89 -0.30
N GLU A 67 8.51 -26.35 0.88
CA GLU A 67 7.92 -25.12 1.37
C GLU A 67 8.25 -23.94 0.46
N GLU A 68 9.52 -23.72 0.12
CA GLU A 68 9.96 -22.62 -0.75
C GLU A 68 9.45 -22.77 -2.18
N LEU A 69 9.45 -23.99 -2.74
CA LEU A 69 8.84 -24.27 -4.03
C LEU A 69 7.36 -23.90 -4.03
N ARG A 70 6.62 -24.24 -2.97
CA ARG A 70 5.22 -23.81 -2.81
C ARG A 70 5.11 -22.29 -2.84
N LEU A 71 6.03 -21.56 -2.22
CA LEU A 71 6.03 -20.09 -2.26
C LEU A 71 6.22 -19.56 -3.69
N THR A 72 7.02 -20.23 -4.53
CA THR A 72 7.18 -19.80 -5.93
C THR A 72 5.85 -19.85 -6.70
N VAL A 73 5.05 -20.90 -6.50
CA VAL A 73 3.71 -21.00 -7.10
C VAL A 73 2.83 -19.84 -6.65
N TRP A 74 2.88 -19.49 -5.36
CA TRP A 74 2.11 -18.36 -4.85
C TRP A 74 2.55 -17.04 -5.51
N THR A 75 3.86 -16.80 -5.60
CA THR A 75 4.37 -15.56 -6.21
C THR A 75 3.94 -15.41 -7.67
N GLU A 76 3.88 -16.51 -8.42
CA GLU A 76 3.40 -16.53 -9.80
C GLU A 76 1.90 -16.20 -9.89
N GLU A 77 1.07 -16.86 -9.08
CA GLU A 77 -0.39 -16.68 -9.15
C GLU A 77 -0.84 -15.30 -8.67
N TYR A 78 -0.29 -14.82 -7.56
CA TYR A 78 -0.54 -13.45 -7.14
C TYR A 78 0.05 -12.43 -8.13
N GLY A 79 1.18 -12.77 -8.77
CA GLY A 79 1.73 -12.03 -9.90
C GLY A 79 0.73 -11.81 -11.03
N ARG A 80 -0.04 -12.85 -11.41
CA ARG A 80 -1.08 -12.75 -12.44
C ARG A 80 -2.24 -11.85 -12.05
N LEU A 81 -2.55 -11.76 -10.76
CA LEU A 81 -3.55 -10.81 -10.25
C LEU A 81 -3.03 -9.36 -10.25
N GLY A 82 -1.75 -9.14 -10.57
CA GLY A 82 -1.11 -7.83 -10.60
C GLY A 82 -0.47 -7.44 -9.27
N LEU A 83 -0.27 -8.41 -8.36
CA LEU A 83 0.49 -8.19 -7.14
C LEU A 83 1.98 -8.39 -7.42
N PRO A 84 2.86 -7.49 -6.96
CA PRO A 84 4.29 -7.57 -7.23
C PRO A 84 5.02 -8.65 -6.41
N LEU A 85 4.35 -9.72 -5.96
CA LEU A 85 4.96 -10.75 -5.11
C LEU A 85 6.15 -11.46 -5.76
N HIS A 86 6.14 -11.64 -7.08
CA HIS A 86 7.25 -12.24 -7.84
C HIS A 86 8.52 -11.39 -7.87
N SER A 87 8.40 -10.07 -7.69
CA SER A 87 9.56 -9.17 -7.61
C SER A 87 10.04 -8.96 -6.18
N LEU A 88 9.30 -9.50 -5.19
CA LEU A 88 9.71 -9.51 -3.79
C LEU A 88 10.56 -10.75 -3.50
N GLY A 89 11.62 -10.58 -2.71
CA GLY A 89 12.42 -11.70 -2.25
C GLY A 89 11.60 -12.68 -1.41
N LEU A 90 11.94 -13.98 -1.46
CA LEU A 90 11.21 -15.05 -0.74
C LEU A 90 11.02 -14.77 0.75
N ASP A 91 11.95 -14.06 1.39
CA ASP A 91 11.81 -13.66 2.81
C ASP A 91 10.66 -12.69 3.05
N VAL A 92 10.43 -11.75 2.12
CA VAL A 92 9.28 -10.84 2.17
C VAL A 92 8.00 -11.63 1.94
N VAL A 93 8.01 -12.54 0.97
CA VAL A 93 6.88 -13.43 0.67
C VAL A 93 6.49 -14.25 1.91
N LYS A 94 7.47 -14.88 2.59
CA LYS A 94 7.25 -15.64 3.84
C LYS A 94 6.55 -14.82 4.92
N ARG A 95 6.87 -13.52 5.04
CA ARG A 95 6.21 -12.62 6.01
C ARG A 95 4.80 -12.24 5.58
N VAL A 96 4.59 -11.98 4.29
CA VAL A 96 3.30 -11.54 3.74
C VAL A 96 2.24 -12.64 3.80
N ILE A 97 2.64 -13.89 3.56
CA ILE A 97 1.72 -15.02 3.40
C ILE A 97 0.76 -15.22 4.57
N PRO A 98 1.22 -15.28 5.83
CA PRO A 98 0.31 -15.38 6.98
C PRO A 98 -0.67 -14.20 7.05
N HIS A 99 -0.31 -13.03 6.52
CA HIS A 99 -1.26 -11.92 6.43
C HIS A 99 -2.34 -12.15 5.38
N LEU A 100 -1.97 -12.67 4.21
CA LEU A 100 -2.95 -12.99 3.16
C LEU A 100 -3.91 -14.10 3.59
N GLU A 101 -3.42 -15.13 4.29
CA GLU A 101 -4.26 -16.19 4.84
C GLU A 101 -5.28 -15.64 5.84
N ARG A 102 -4.84 -14.77 6.76
CA ARG A 102 -5.75 -14.09 7.70
C ARG A 102 -6.81 -13.27 6.99
N VAL A 103 -6.42 -12.49 5.97
CA VAL A 103 -7.33 -11.68 5.17
C VAL A 103 -8.39 -12.54 4.47
N ARG A 104 -8.04 -13.75 4.03
CA ARG A 104 -9.00 -14.68 3.40
C ARG A 104 -9.96 -15.32 4.39
N GLN A 105 -9.49 -15.58 5.61
CA GLN A 105 -10.31 -16.14 6.68
C GLN A 105 -11.24 -15.11 7.33
N ALA A 106 -10.91 -13.82 7.21
CA ALA A 106 -11.73 -12.74 7.74
C ALA A 106 -13.12 -12.70 7.10
N SER A 107 -14.09 -12.27 7.90
CA SER A 107 -15.47 -12.03 7.46
C SER A 107 -15.56 -10.78 6.58
N SER A 108 -16.64 -10.66 5.81
CA SER A 108 -16.89 -9.46 5.00
C SER A 108 -16.99 -8.19 5.86
N GLU A 109 -17.52 -8.32 7.08
CA GLU A 109 -17.69 -7.22 8.04
C GLU A 109 -16.32 -6.76 8.58
N GLU A 110 -15.48 -7.70 9.01
CA GLU A 110 -14.11 -7.43 9.47
C GLU A 110 -13.29 -6.74 8.37
N LEU A 111 -13.35 -7.25 7.13
CA LEU A 111 -12.62 -6.66 6.00
C LEU A 111 -13.09 -5.24 5.69
N THR A 112 -14.40 -5.00 5.73
CA THR A 112 -14.98 -3.67 5.51
C THR A 112 -14.51 -2.70 6.58
N GLN A 113 -14.52 -3.12 7.85
CA GLN A 113 -14.05 -2.31 8.96
C GLN A 113 -12.55 -2.00 8.85
N GLU A 114 -11.70 -3.00 8.62
CA GLU A 114 -10.26 -2.81 8.49
C GLU A 114 -9.91 -1.88 7.32
N LEU A 115 -10.59 -2.01 6.18
CA LEU A 115 -10.38 -1.14 5.02
C LEU A 115 -10.86 0.29 5.30
N ALA A 116 -11.99 0.46 5.98
CA ALA A 116 -12.50 1.76 6.38
C ALA A 116 -11.56 2.49 7.36
N GLU A 117 -11.02 1.79 8.38
CA GLU A 117 -10.02 2.32 9.30
C GLU A 117 -8.75 2.79 8.58
N LEU A 118 -8.41 2.13 7.47
CA LEU A 118 -7.29 2.47 6.61
C LEU A 118 -7.62 3.50 5.52
N ASP A 119 -8.80 4.13 5.51
CA ASP A 119 -9.26 5.03 4.44
C ASP A 119 -9.13 4.40 3.03
N MET A 120 -9.44 3.12 2.90
CA MET A 120 -9.41 2.35 1.66
C MET A 120 -10.83 2.08 1.13
N PRO A 121 -10.99 1.73 -0.17
CA PRO A 121 -12.25 1.26 -0.70
C PRO A 121 -12.74 0.04 0.08
N ALA A 122 -13.89 0.18 0.73
CA ALA A 122 -14.51 -0.82 1.61
C ALA A 122 -15.90 -1.26 1.10
N GLU A 123 -16.19 -0.99 -0.18
CA GLU A 123 -17.45 -1.35 -0.83
C GLU A 123 -17.21 -2.50 -1.82
N GLY A 124 -18.20 -3.37 -1.99
CA GLY A 124 -18.18 -4.45 -2.97
C GLY A 124 -18.53 -5.81 -2.39
N ASP A 125 -18.33 -6.86 -3.20
CA ASP A 125 -18.48 -8.24 -2.78
C ASP A 125 -17.24 -8.72 -2.00
N ARG A 126 -17.38 -9.86 -1.31
CA ARG A 126 -16.28 -10.43 -0.50
C ARG A 126 -14.99 -10.63 -1.30
N VAL A 127 -15.10 -11.00 -2.59
CA VAL A 127 -13.93 -11.22 -3.46
C VAL A 127 -13.15 -9.91 -3.64
N SER A 128 -13.85 -8.82 -3.95
CA SER A 128 -13.23 -7.49 -4.10
C SER A 128 -12.60 -7.00 -2.80
N LEU A 129 -13.25 -7.22 -1.65
CA LEU A 129 -12.71 -6.83 -0.33
C LEU A 129 -11.43 -7.59 0.02
N VAL A 130 -11.43 -8.92 -0.17
CA VAL A 130 -10.25 -9.76 0.04
C VAL A 130 -9.10 -9.33 -0.87
N GLU A 131 -9.40 -9.04 -2.13
CA GLU A 131 -8.39 -8.57 -3.08
C GLU A 131 -7.81 -7.22 -2.64
N CYS A 132 -8.66 -6.22 -2.40
CA CYS A 132 -8.27 -4.89 -1.93
C CYS A 132 -7.36 -4.98 -0.70
N ARG A 133 -7.79 -5.74 0.31
CA ARG A 133 -7.04 -5.91 1.55
C ARG A 133 -5.73 -6.67 1.39
N SER A 134 -5.66 -7.61 0.46
CA SER A 134 -4.44 -8.33 0.08
C SER A 134 -3.40 -7.39 -0.55
N PHE A 135 -3.84 -6.50 -1.45
CA PHE A 135 -2.99 -5.46 -2.04
C PHE A 135 -2.43 -4.51 -0.98
N VAL A 136 -3.26 -4.09 -0.02
CA VAL A 136 -2.81 -3.27 1.12
C VAL A 136 -1.71 -4.00 1.90
N ALA A 137 -1.92 -5.27 2.27
CA ALA A 137 -0.93 -6.03 3.03
C ALA A 137 0.42 -6.17 2.30
N ILE A 138 0.38 -6.48 1.01
CA ILE A 138 1.59 -6.65 0.19
C ILE A 138 2.33 -5.33 0.05
N TRP A 139 1.66 -4.26 -0.36
CA TRP A 139 2.30 -2.95 -0.51
C TRP A 139 2.86 -2.43 0.82
N MET A 140 2.21 -2.71 1.94
CA MET A 140 2.76 -2.34 3.26
C MET A 140 4.07 -3.04 3.59
N GLU A 141 4.35 -4.23 3.05
CA GLU A 141 5.59 -4.98 3.27
C GLU A 141 6.71 -4.68 2.26
N MET A 142 6.41 -4.02 1.15
CA MET A 142 7.41 -3.71 0.11
C MET A 142 8.48 -2.74 0.59
N ALA A 143 9.67 -2.74 -0.01
CA ALA A 143 10.62 -1.67 0.29
C ALA A 143 10.06 -0.33 -0.19
N PHE A 144 10.38 0.77 0.51
CA PHE A 144 9.84 2.09 0.17
C PHE A 144 10.21 2.52 -1.27
N GLY A 145 11.43 2.21 -1.72
CA GLY A 145 11.85 2.47 -3.10
C GLY A 145 11.04 1.69 -4.14
N ASP A 146 10.59 0.47 -3.82
CA ASP A 146 9.71 -0.32 -4.69
C ASP A 146 8.31 0.29 -4.77
N LEU A 147 7.76 0.75 -3.65
CA LEU A 147 6.48 1.48 -3.64
C LEU A 147 6.53 2.72 -4.53
N GLN A 148 7.61 3.50 -4.43
CA GLN A 148 7.79 4.67 -5.29
C GLN A 148 7.95 4.30 -6.77
N ARG A 149 8.55 3.16 -7.10
CA ARG A 149 8.60 2.64 -8.48
C ARG A 149 7.21 2.27 -8.96
N GLU A 150 6.45 1.54 -8.15
CA GLU A 150 5.08 1.12 -8.50
C GLU A 150 4.17 2.34 -8.73
N CYS A 151 4.24 3.37 -7.87
CA CYS A 151 3.52 4.63 -8.09
C CYS A 151 3.88 5.27 -9.44
N ARG A 152 5.17 5.34 -9.79
CA ARG A 152 5.63 5.90 -11.07
C ARG A 152 5.12 5.10 -12.26
N LEU A 153 5.12 3.78 -12.19
CA LEU A 153 4.58 2.90 -13.23
C LEU A 153 3.08 3.15 -13.46
N LYS A 154 2.34 3.42 -12.38
CA LYS A 154 0.92 3.81 -12.44
C LYS A 154 0.69 5.30 -12.72
N LYS A 155 1.73 6.06 -13.08
CA LYS A 155 1.70 7.52 -13.32
C LYS A 155 1.17 8.33 -12.12
N LEU A 156 1.30 7.79 -10.92
CA LEU A 156 0.99 8.48 -9.67
C LEU A 156 2.23 9.25 -9.21
N ASN A 157 2.08 10.49 -8.78
CA ASN A 157 3.19 11.28 -8.26
C ASN A 157 3.66 10.70 -6.91
N PRO A 158 4.88 10.13 -6.80
CA PRO A 158 5.40 9.62 -5.53
C PRO A 158 5.99 10.73 -4.65
N ASN A 159 6.28 11.92 -5.22
CA ASN A 159 7.00 13.00 -4.57
C ASN A 159 6.02 13.98 -3.91
N VAL A 160 5.41 13.53 -2.84
CA VAL A 160 4.93 14.43 -1.78
C VAL A 160 6.04 14.51 -0.76
N GLN A 161 6.50 15.71 -0.40
CA GLN A 161 7.55 15.86 0.61
C GLN A 161 7.07 15.19 1.90
N ARG A 162 7.80 14.16 2.36
CA ARG A 162 7.39 13.19 3.39
C ARG A 162 6.12 12.37 3.06
N CYS A 163 6.08 11.73 1.90
CA CYS A 163 5.10 10.66 1.68
C CYS A 163 5.37 9.52 2.67
N ASP A 164 4.47 9.35 3.64
CA ASP A 164 4.42 8.15 4.46
C ASP A 164 4.13 6.94 3.55
N ARG A 165 4.65 5.76 3.91
CA ARG A 165 4.36 4.49 3.25
C ARG A 165 2.87 4.31 3.02
N LEU A 166 2.06 4.60 4.05
CA LEU A 166 0.61 4.48 3.98
C LEU A 166 -0.02 5.40 2.93
N VAL A 167 0.56 6.58 2.67
CA VAL A 167 0.09 7.50 1.62
C VAL A 167 0.30 6.90 0.24
N LEU A 168 1.47 6.31 -0.03
CA LEU A 168 1.75 5.66 -1.32
C LEU A 168 0.86 4.44 -1.52
N VAL A 169 0.69 3.62 -0.48
CA VAL A 169 -0.19 2.44 -0.50
C VAL A 169 -1.63 2.87 -0.79
N ARG A 170 -2.16 3.88 -0.09
CA ARG A 170 -3.50 4.42 -0.33
C ARG A 170 -3.67 4.86 -1.78
N ARG A 171 -2.72 5.63 -2.33
CA ARG A 171 -2.77 6.08 -3.73
C ARG A 171 -2.82 4.91 -4.71
N LEU A 172 -2.02 3.88 -4.48
CA LEU A 172 -2.00 2.68 -5.30
C LEU A 172 -3.32 1.89 -5.24
N VAL A 173 -3.89 1.73 -4.04
CA VAL A 173 -5.17 1.04 -3.82
C VAL A 173 -6.30 1.79 -4.50
N TRP A 174 -6.45 3.10 -4.26
CA TRP A 174 -7.50 3.90 -4.86
C TRP A 174 -7.41 3.95 -6.38
N ALA A 175 -6.19 4.02 -6.95
CA ALA A 175 -6.00 3.97 -8.39
C ALA A 175 -6.40 2.62 -9.02
N ARG A 176 -6.41 1.53 -8.24
CA ARG A 176 -6.76 0.19 -8.73
C ARG A 176 -8.23 -0.15 -8.55
N PHE A 177 -8.78 0.12 -7.36
CA PHE A 177 -10.09 -0.40 -6.95
C PHE A 177 -11.22 0.62 -7.05
N SER A 178 -10.94 1.88 -7.39
CA SER A 178 -11.98 2.89 -7.59
C SER A 178 -12.36 3.02 -9.07
N THR A 179 -13.67 2.97 -9.35
CA THR A 179 -14.25 3.31 -10.67
C THR A 179 -14.52 4.81 -10.81
N GLN A 180 -14.54 5.53 -9.69
CA GLN A 180 -14.57 6.99 -9.68
C GLN A 180 -13.16 7.50 -9.98
N SER A 181 -13.05 8.68 -10.60
CA SER A 181 -11.76 9.40 -10.69
C SER A 181 -11.13 9.37 -9.31
N VAL A 182 -9.87 8.88 -9.20
CA VAL A 182 -9.09 8.81 -7.95
C VAL A 182 -9.58 9.94 -7.07
N PRO A 183 -10.26 9.69 -5.94
CA PRO A 183 -10.83 10.77 -5.17
C PRO A 183 -9.69 11.74 -4.95
N THR A 184 -9.85 12.97 -5.44
CA THR A 184 -9.01 14.09 -5.04
C THR A 184 -9.27 14.22 -3.55
N CYS A 185 -8.55 13.39 -2.81
CA CYS A 185 -8.90 13.08 -1.45
C CYS A 185 -8.67 14.38 -0.71
N PRO A 186 -9.69 14.96 -0.05
CA PRO A 186 -9.53 16.25 0.64
C PRO A 186 -8.41 16.24 1.68
N LYS A 187 -7.94 15.04 2.07
CA LYS A 187 -6.89 14.79 3.06
C LYS A 187 -5.52 14.35 2.48
N PHE A 188 -5.41 13.86 1.24
CA PHE A 188 -4.15 13.24 0.72
C PHE A 188 -3.37 14.05 -0.31
N ASP A 189 -3.96 15.16 -0.72
CA ASP A 189 -3.22 16.24 -1.32
C ASP A 189 -3.65 17.46 -0.52
N GLN A 190 -3.09 17.62 0.69
CA GLN A 190 -2.90 18.99 1.14
C GLN A 190 -1.87 19.56 0.18
N SER A 191 -2.37 19.98 -0.99
CA SER A 191 -1.78 21.07 -1.72
C SER A 191 -1.33 22.07 -0.66
N LEU A 192 -0.06 22.45 -0.66
CA LEU A 192 0.36 23.52 0.23
C LEU A 192 -0.37 24.83 -0.13
N ALA A 193 -1.15 24.88 -1.23
CA ALA A 193 -1.93 26.04 -1.64
C ALA A 193 -2.73 26.67 -0.49
N PRO A 194 -3.64 25.99 0.22
CA PRO A 194 -4.33 26.57 1.38
C PRO A 194 -3.40 27.09 2.48
N ILE A 195 -2.23 26.46 2.67
CA ILE A 195 -1.24 26.89 3.68
C ILE A 195 -0.49 28.15 3.22
N PHE A 196 -0.16 28.26 1.93
CA PHE A 196 0.41 29.47 1.34
C PHE A 196 -0.62 30.59 1.24
N GLU A 197 -1.87 30.28 0.90
CA GLU A 197 -3.01 31.21 0.84
C GLU A 197 -3.33 31.79 2.23
N ALA A 198 -3.24 30.98 3.30
CA ALA A 198 -3.39 31.47 4.67
C ALA A 198 -2.34 32.52 5.06
N LEU A 199 -1.18 32.53 4.40
CA LEU A 199 -0.15 33.56 4.53
C LEU A 199 -0.18 34.60 3.41
N GLU A 200 -1.18 34.57 2.54
CA GLU A 200 -1.32 35.43 1.36
C GLU A 200 -0.10 35.33 0.40
N LEU A 201 0.46 34.13 0.25
CA LEU A 201 1.66 33.85 -0.56
C LEU A 201 1.39 32.92 -1.73
N GLN A 202 2.28 32.95 -2.72
CA GLN A 202 2.34 31.98 -3.81
C GLN A 202 3.15 30.73 -3.36
N GLN A 203 2.87 29.56 -3.94
CA GLN A 203 3.59 28.32 -3.59
C GLN A 203 5.10 28.37 -3.86
N SER A 204 5.52 29.25 -4.78
CA SER A 204 6.92 29.53 -5.11
C SER A 204 7.65 30.36 -4.06
N ALA A 205 6.97 30.81 -3.00
CA ALA A 205 7.55 31.74 -2.04
C ALA A 205 8.79 31.20 -1.32
N SER A 206 9.76 32.08 -1.10
CA SER A 206 11.01 31.78 -0.40
C SER A 206 10.82 31.74 1.12
N LEU A 207 11.78 31.14 1.84
CA LEU A 207 11.78 31.15 3.32
C LEU A 207 11.76 32.57 3.91
N VAL A 208 12.37 33.53 3.20
CA VAL A 208 12.41 34.93 3.62
C VAL A 208 11.02 35.56 3.49
N GLU A 209 10.34 35.33 2.35
CA GLU A 209 8.96 35.80 2.13
C GLU A 209 7.97 35.20 3.15
N ILE A 210 8.11 33.90 3.47
CA ILE A 210 7.27 33.23 4.48
C ILE A 210 7.41 33.89 5.85
N LYS A 211 8.65 34.20 6.28
CA LYS A 211 8.91 34.89 7.56
C LYS A 211 8.37 36.32 7.56
N GLN A 212 8.46 37.02 6.44
CA GLN A 212 7.96 38.39 6.32
C GLN A 212 6.44 38.44 6.35
N ALA A 213 5.76 37.56 5.62
CA ALA A 213 4.30 37.47 5.60
C ALA A 213 3.74 37.13 6.99
N TYR A 214 4.32 36.14 7.68
CA TYR A 214 3.94 35.79 9.04
C TYR A 214 4.03 36.99 10.00
N ARG A 215 5.14 37.74 9.99
CA ARG A 215 5.31 38.92 10.85
C ARG A 215 4.25 39.99 10.58
N LYS A 216 3.93 40.24 9.31
CA LYS A 216 2.92 41.20 8.88
C LYS A 216 1.52 40.81 9.37
N LEU A 217 1.15 39.54 9.18
CA LEU A 217 -0.17 39.04 9.56
C LEU A 217 -0.32 38.85 11.08
N ALA A 218 0.73 38.41 11.77
CA ALA A 218 0.74 38.30 13.23
C ALA A 218 0.53 39.65 13.92
N LEU A 219 1.11 40.74 13.38
CA LEU A 219 0.85 42.10 13.87
C LEU A 219 -0.56 42.61 13.56
N LYS A 220 -1.17 42.14 12.45
CA LYS A 220 -2.53 42.51 12.05
C LYS A 220 -3.58 41.84 12.94
N TYR A 221 -3.38 40.57 13.29
CA TYR A 221 -4.31 39.76 14.08
C TYR A 221 -3.92 39.60 15.56
N HIS A 222 -2.95 40.39 16.06
CA HIS A 222 -2.51 40.33 17.45
C HIS A 222 -3.67 40.65 18.42
N PRO A 223 -3.81 39.92 19.54
CA PRO A 223 -4.88 40.17 20.52
C PRO A 223 -4.84 41.58 21.11
N ASP A 224 -3.66 42.17 21.30
CA ASP A 224 -3.50 43.54 21.81
C ASP A 224 -4.01 44.64 20.87
N LYS A 225 -4.26 44.34 19.59
CA LYS A 225 -4.77 45.31 18.61
C LYS A 225 -6.22 45.04 18.21
N ASN A 226 -6.78 43.91 18.61
CA ASN A 226 -8.11 43.45 18.20
C ASN A 226 -8.95 43.12 19.44
N HIS A 227 -9.76 44.09 19.87
CA HIS A 227 -10.62 43.99 21.04
C HIS A 227 -12.11 44.00 20.67
N GLY A 228 -12.94 43.51 21.59
CA GLY A 228 -14.40 43.51 21.41
C GLY A 228 -14.85 42.47 20.37
N PRO A 229 -15.85 42.76 19.52
CA PRO A 229 -16.47 41.76 18.65
C PRO A 229 -15.53 41.17 17.57
N LEU A 230 -14.39 41.79 17.33
CA LEU A 230 -13.37 41.33 16.38
C LEU A 230 -12.31 40.40 17.02
N GLN A 231 -12.36 40.21 18.34
CA GLN A 231 -11.36 39.44 19.08
C GLN A 231 -11.37 37.95 18.71
N GLU A 232 -12.55 37.34 18.59
CA GLU A 232 -12.68 35.91 18.25
C GLU A 232 -12.22 35.61 16.83
N THR A 233 -12.60 36.45 15.87
CA THR A 233 -12.20 36.29 14.47
C THR A 233 -10.70 36.53 14.29
N ALA A 234 -10.12 37.53 14.97
CA ALA A 234 -8.68 37.76 14.96
C ALA A 234 -7.91 36.61 15.62
N ALA A 235 -8.38 36.07 16.76
CA ALA A 235 -7.76 34.94 17.42
C ALA A 235 -7.78 33.68 16.55
N GLN A 236 -8.87 33.41 15.85
CA GLN A 236 -8.96 32.28 14.92
C GLN A 236 -7.98 32.43 13.75
N GLN A 237 -7.93 33.61 13.14
CA GLN A 237 -6.98 33.90 12.05
C GLN A 237 -5.52 33.79 12.52
N PHE A 238 -5.21 34.30 13.72
CA PHE A 238 -3.88 34.22 14.30
C PHE A 238 -3.41 32.77 14.48
N ARG A 239 -4.28 31.88 14.96
CA ARG A 239 -3.99 30.44 15.08
C ARG A 239 -3.70 29.81 13.72
N THR A 240 -4.57 30.04 12.73
CA THR A 240 -4.38 29.52 11.37
C THR A 240 -3.06 29.99 10.75
N ILE A 241 -2.71 31.27 10.91
CA ILE A 241 -1.46 31.86 10.41
C ILE A 241 -0.23 31.26 11.10
N ALA A 242 -0.30 31.00 12.41
CA ALA A 242 0.79 30.39 13.18
C ALA A 242 1.03 28.93 12.74
N GLU A 243 -0.03 28.13 12.64
CA GLU A 243 0.04 26.74 12.18
C GLU A 243 0.59 26.65 10.74
N ALA A 244 0.14 27.56 9.85
CA ALA A 244 0.63 27.62 8.49
C ALA A 244 2.13 27.96 8.43
N TYR A 245 2.58 28.95 9.21
CA TYR A 245 3.99 29.34 9.28
C TYR A 245 4.89 28.20 9.78
N GLU A 246 4.52 27.55 10.88
CA GLU A 246 5.28 26.42 11.43
C GLU A 246 5.43 25.28 10.42
N THR A 247 4.34 24.97 9.72
CA THR A 247 4.30 23.94 8.69
C THR A 247 5.23 24.28 7.52
N LEU A 248 5.18 25.52 7.00
CA LEU A 248 6.02 25.94 5.88
C LEU A 248 7.51 26.04 6.23
N ILE A 249 7.85 26.55 7.42
CA ILE A 249 9.25 26.62 7.87
C ILE A 249 9.82 25.21 8.00
N ARG A 250 9.09 24.28 8.63
CA ARG A 250 9.51 22.88 8.77
C ARG A 250 9.71 22.21 7.41
N THR A 251 8.83 22.52 6.45
CA THR A 251 8.86 21.95 5.09
C THR A 251 10.05 22.48 4.28
N LYS A 252 10.22 23.80 4.19
CA LYS A 252 11.28 24.43 3.38
C LYS A 252 12.68 24.26 3.98
N MET A 253 12.83 24.23 5.31
CA MET A 253 14.13 23.95 5.95
C MET A 253 14.58 22.49 5.77
N CYS A 254 13.66 21.53 5.71
CA CYS A 254 14.01 20.15 5.40
C CYS A 254 14.48 19.98 3.95
N ALA A 255 13.86 20.69 3.00
CA ALA A 255 14.24 20.63 1.58
C ALA A 255 15.66 21.16 1.31
N GLN A 256 16.10 22.20 2.04
CA GLN A 256 17.45 22.75 1.93
C GLN A 256 18.53 21.81 2.47
N ARG A 257 18.22 20.96 3.46
CA ARG A 257 19.18 20.00 4.03
C ARG A 257 19.45 18.81 3.12
N SER A 258 18.53 18.51 2.20
CA SER A 258 18.63 17.41 1.23
C SER A 258 19.33 17.79 -0.08
N SER A 259 19.61 19.08 -0.32
CA SER A 259 20.37 19.55 -1.48
C SER A 259 21.87 19.72 -1.21
N ASP A 260 22.28 19.64 0.05
CA ASP A 260 23.66 19.90 0.51
C ASP A 260 24.43 18.60 0.84
N THR A 261 23.88 17.43 0.49
CA THR A 261 24.49 16.09 0.61
C THR A 261 24.43 15.35 -0.72
#